data_AF-A0A2A8V2B1-F1
#
_entry.id   AF-A0A2A8V2B1-F1
#
_cell.length_a   1.000
_cell.length_b   1.000
_cell.length_c   1.000
_cell.angle_alpha   90.00
_cell.angle_beta   90.00
_cell.angle_gamma   90.00
#
_symmetry.space_group_name_H-M   'P 1'
#
loop_
_entity.id
_entity.type
_entity.pdbx_description
1 polymer ?
#
loop_
_entity_poly.entity_id
_entity_poly.type
_entity_poly.pdbx_seq_one_letter_code
_entity_poly.pdbx_strand_id
1 'polypeptide(L)' 'MSVGSFIFFLIGLGLYSFSLLGKDTFLLPSVIIAAIGFVAALFGEKVIYRKLGLFGNGLILVVGLLIPFIVTTFFWNKP' A
#
# COMPACT_ATOMS: atom_id res chain seq x y z
N MET A 1 -16.81 -8.01 -6.74
CA MET A 1 -15.56 -7.98 -5.95
C MET A 1 -14.69 -6.72 -6.11
N SER A 2 -14.81 -5.91 -7.17
CA SER A 2 -13.86 -4.81 -7.40
C SER A 2 -14.02 -3.59 -6.47
N VAL A 3 -15.21 -3.32 -5.95
CA VAL A 3 -15.47 -2.18 -5.04
C VAL A 3 -14.71 -2.36 -3.71
N GLY A 4 -14.61 -3.59 -3.20
CA GLY A 4 -13.85 -3.89 -1.99
C GLY A 4 -12.37 -3.56 -2.12
N SER A 5 -11.75 -3.86 -3.27
CA SER A 5 -10.34 -3.51 -3.52
C SER A 5 -10.08 -2.01 -3.52
N PHE A 6 -11.06 -1.22 -3.97
CA PHE A 6 -10.99 0.23 -3.94
C PHE A 6 -11.16 0.79 -2.52
N ILE A 7 -12.04 0.19 -1.71
CA ILE A 7 -12.16 0.52 -0.28
C ILE A 7 -10.85 0.22 0.45
N PHE A 8 -10.24 -0.95 0.22
CA PHE A 8 -8.93 -1.27 0.78
C PHE A 8 -7.86 -0.28 0.34
N PHE A 9 -7.88 0.17 -0.91
CA PHE A 9 -6.98 1.23 -1.37
C PHE A 9 -7.17 2.53 -0.57
N LEU A 10 -8.41 3.00 -0.36
CA LEU A 10 -8.66 4.23 0.40
C LEU A 10 -8.22 4.10 1.87
N ILE A 11 -8.48 2.96 2.50
CA ILE A 11 -8.03 2.70 3.87
C ILE A 11 -6.51 2.65 3.93
N GLY A 12 -5.88 1.89 3.04
CA GLY A 12 -4.42 1.79 2.93
C GLY A 12 -3.77 3.16 2.71
N LEU A 13 -4.36 3.99 1.84
CA LEU A 13 -3.91 5.34 1.58
C LEU A 13 -4.00 6.24 2.82
N GLY A 14 -5.11 6.14 3.57
CA GLY A 14 -5.28 6.87 4.83
C GLY A 14 -4.24 6.47 5.88
N LEU A 15 -4.03 5.17 6.08
CA LEU A 15 -3.02 4.66 7.02
C LEU A 15 -1.60 5.04 6.59
N TYR A 16 -1.29 4.92 5.29
CA TYR A 16 -0.01 5.32 4.76
C TYR A 16 0.23 6.82 4.95
N SER A 17 -0.78 7.66 4.73
CA SER A 17 -0.71 9.10 4.99
C SER A 17 -0.41 9.40 6.46
N PHE A 18 -0.99 8.67 7.41
CA PHE A 18 -0.64 8.81 8.83
C PHE A 18 0.82 8.43 9.11
N SER A 19 1.36 7.41 8.43
CA SER A 19 2.78 7.07 8.56
C SER A 19 3.69 8.21 8.07
N LEU A 20 3.33 8.88 6.98
CA LEU A 20 4.06 10.06 6.48
C LEU A 20 4.02 11.26 7.44
N LEU A 21 3.02 11.33 8.32
CA LEU A 21 2.92 12.35 9.37
C LEU A 21 3.70 11.97 10.65
N GLY A 22 4.59 10.97 10.57
CA GLY A 22 5.46 10.54 11.67
C GLY A 22 4.82 9.51 12.62
N LYS A 23 3.68 8.91 12.25
CA LYS A 23 3.08 7.81 13.02
C LYS A 23 3.45 6.46 12.41
N ASP A 24 4.68 6.03 12.64
CA ASP A 24 5.29 4.84 12.03
C ASP A 24 4.51 3.54 12.28
N THR A 25 3.74 3.48 13.37
CA THR A 25 2.87 2.34 13.71
C THR A 25 1.83 2.03 12.65
N PHE A 26 1.49 2.98 11.76
CA PHE A 26 0.52 2.78 10.67
C PHE A 26 1.14 2.24 9.37
N LEU A 27 2.47 2.22 9.25
CA LEU A 27 3.14 1.75 8.02
C LEU A 27 2.81 0.27 7.76
N LEU A 28 3.04 -0.62 8.72
CA LEU A 28 2.78 -2.05 8.55
C LEU A 28 1.29 -2.35 8.27
N PRO A 29 0.32 -1.81 9.03
CA PRO A 29 -1.10 -1.93 8.69
C PRO A 29 -1.45 -1.43 7.28
N SER A 30 -0.87 -0.32 6.84
CA SER A 30 -1.11 0.22 5.49
C SER A 30 -0.66 -0.75 4.39
N VAL A 31 0.50 -1.38 4.57
CA VAL A 31 1.06 -2.37 3.63
C VAL A 31 0.22 -3.64 3.61
N ILE A 32 -0.22 -4.14 4.78
CA ILE A 32 -1.07 -5.34 4.86
C ILE A 32 -2.40 -5.10 4.13
N ILE A 33 -3.05 -3.96 4.39
CA ILE A 33 -4.32 -3.63 3.75
C ILE A 33 -4.14 -3.43 2.23
N ALA A 34 -3.05 -2.78 1.82
CA ALA A 34 -2.72 -2.66 0.40
C ALA A 34 -2.48 -4.02 -0.25
N ALA A 35 -1.81 -4.97 0.42
CA ALA A 35 -1.60 -6.32 -0.10
C ALA A 35 -2.93 -7.06 -0.33
N ILE A 36 -3.83 -7.01 0.65
CA ILE A 36 -5.18 -7.61 0.53
C ILE A 36 -5.96 -6.94 -0.59
N GLY A 37 -5.94 -5.60 -0.65
CA GLY A 37 -6.60 -4.83 -1.71
C GLY A 37 -6.07 -5.15 -3.11
N PHE A 38 -4.74 -5.30 -3.23
CA PHE A 38 -4.09 -5.66 -4.49
C PHE A 38 -4.50 -7.06 -4.96
N VAL A 39 -4.45 -8.06 -4.08
CA VAL A 39 -4.89 -9.43 -4.39
C VAL A 39 -6.37 -9.44 -4.76
N ALA A 40 -7.22 -8.73 -4.02
CA ALA A 40 -8.64 -8.62 -4.33
C ALA A 40 -8.89 -7.96 -5.70
N ALA A 41 -8.07 -6.99 -6.10
CA ALA A 41 -8.19 -6.32 -7.39
C ALA A 41 -7.88 -7.24 -8.59
N LEU A 42 -7.03 -8.27 -8.41
CA LEU A 42 -6.73 -9.25 -9.47
C LEU A 42 -7.98 -9.99 -9.95
N PHE A 43 -8.96 -10.21 -9.06
CA PHE A 43 -10.22 -10.89 -9.34
C PHE A 43 -11.38 -9.93 -9.66
N GLY A 44 -11.09 -8.64 -9.91
CA GLY A 44 -12.11 -7.64 -10.23
C GLY A 44 -12.62 -7.73 -11.67
N GLU A 45 -13.93 -7.95 -11.84
CA GLU A 45 -14.58 -7.97 -13.16
C GLU A 45 -14.67 -6.58 -13.82
N LYS A 46 -14.95 -5.54 -13.04
CA LYS A 46 -15.06 -4.17 -13.56
C LYS A 46 -13.69 -3.58 -13.82
N VAL A 47 -13.37 -3.36 -15.10
CA VAL A 47 -12.07 -2.88 -15.59
C VAL A 47 -11.58 -1.65 -14.85
N ILE A 48 -12.44 -0.65 -14.60
CA ILE A 48 -12.02 0.61 -13.98
C ILE A 48 -11.59 0.43 -12.53
N TYR A 49 -12.38 -0.28 -11.73
CA TYR A 49 -12.09 -0.54 -10.33
C TYR A 49 -10.92 -1.52 -10.17
N ARG A 50 -10.77 -2.48 -11.08
CA ARG A 50 -9.59 -3.35 -11.12
C ARG A 50 -8.32 -2.56 -11.38
N LYS A 51 -8.31 -1.64 -12.36
CA LYS A 51 -7.14 -0.79 -12.65
C LYS A 51 -6.80 0.10 -11.46
N LEU A 52 -7.77 0.78 -10.87
CA LEU A 52 -7.57 1.64 -9.70
C LEU A 52 -7.07 0.83 -8.48
N GLY A 53 -7.68 -0.33 -8.22
CA GLY A 53 -7.27 -1.22 -7.14
C GLY A 53 -5.85 -1.75 -7.33
N LEU A 54 -5.48 -2.19 -8.53
CA LEU A 54 -4.12 -2.69 -8.81
C LEU A 54 -3.09 -1.56 -8.73
N PHE A 55 -3.34 -0.43 -9.39
CA PHE A 55 -2.39 0.68 -9.44
C PHE A 55 -2.24 1.34 -8.06
N GLY A 56 -3.36 1.66 -7.40
CA GLY A 56 -3.35 2.34 -6.11
C GLY A 56 -2.75 1.49 -4.99
N ASN A 57 -3.22 0.25 -4.82
CA ASN A 57 -2.64 -0.64 -3.81
C ASN A 57 -1.20 -1.02 -4.15
N GLY A 58 -0.88 -1.22 -5.43
CA GLY A 58 0.48 -1.53 -5.88
C GLY A 58 1.46 -0.39 -5.57
N LEU A 59 1.04 0.86 -5.74
CA LEU A 59 1.85 2.02 -5.38
C LEU A 59 2.15 2.05 -3.87
N ILE A 60 1.15 1.79 -3.02
CA ILE A 60 1.37 1.73 -1.56
C ILE A 60 2.35 0.61 -1.20
N LEU A 61 2.27 -0.55 -1.83
CA LEU A 61 3.22 -1.65 -1.61
C LEU A 61 4.63 -1.28 -2.04
N VAL A 62 4.79 -0.70 -3.23
CA VAL A 62 6.08 -0.25 -3.75
C VAL A 62 6.69 0.76 -2.80
N VAL A 63 5.98 1.84 -2.49
CA VAL A 63 6.52 2.94 -1.69
C VAL A 63 6.72 2.51 -0.23
N GLY A 64 5.77 1.76 0.34
CA GLY A 64 5.80 1.30 1.72
C GLY A 64 6.82 0.19 2.01
N LEU A 65 7.33 -0.51 0.98
CA LEU A 65 8.38 -1.52 1.14
C LEU A 65 9.73 -1.07 0.59
N LEU A 66 9.77 -0.52 -0.62
CA LEU A 66 11.04 -0.15 -1.27
C LEU A 66 11.71 1.04 -0.60
N ILE A 67 10.97 2.08 -0.20
CA ILE A 67 11.60 3.24 0.44
C ILE A 67 12.26 2.84 1.77
N PRO A 68 11.57 2.18 2.72
CA PRO A 68 12.21 1.75 3.95
C PRO A 68 13.38 0.80 3.69
N PHE A 69 13.23 -0.15 2.77
CA PHE A 69 14.30 -1.08 2.41
C PHE A 69 15.54 -0.35 1.88
N ILE A 70 15.36 0.64 1.01
CA ILE A 70 16.48 1.43 0.48
C ILE A 70 17.14 2.24 1.61
N VAL A 71 16.34 2.89 2.46
CA VAL A 71 16.85 3.69 3.58
C VAL A 71 17.65 2.82 4.55
N THR A 72 17.10 1.68 4.98
CA THR A 72 17.79 0.80 5.93
C THR A 72 19.03 0.16 5.32
N THR A 73 18.98 -0.26 4.05
CA THR A 73 20.06 -1.04 3.42
C THR A 73 21.19 -0.17 2.84
N PHE A 74 20.91 1.08 2.44
CA PHE A 74 21.93 1.94 1.80
C PHE A 74 22.32 3.14 2.65
N PHE A 75 21.40 3.67 3.47
CA PHE A 75 21.65 4.90 4.24
C PHE A 75 21.94 4.62 5.71
N TRP A 76 21.47 3.50 6.28
CA TRP A 76 21.69 3.13 7.68
C TRP A 76 22.67 1.96 7.85
N ASN A 77 23.80 2.02 7.15
CA ASN A 77 24.87 1.00 7.22
C ASN A 77 25.96 1.29 8.25
N LYS A 78 25.76 2.26 9.16
CA LYS A 78 26.73 2.60 10.19
C LYS A 78 26.13 2.33 11.58
N PRO A 79 26.85 1.58 12.45
CA PRO A 79 26.44 1.36 13.83
C PRO A 79 26.38 2.65 14.63
#